data_AF-A0AAN1D503-F1
#
_entry.id   AF-A0AAN1D503-F1
#
_cell.length_a   1.000
_cell.length_b   1.000
_cell.length_c   1.000
_cell.angle_alpha   90.00
_cell.angle_beta   90.00
_cell.angle_gamma   90.00
#
_symmetry.space_group_name_H-M   'P 1'
#
loop_
_entity.id
_entity.type
_entity.pdbx_description
1 polymer ?
#
loop_
_entity_poly.entity_id
_entity_poly.type
_entity_poly.pdbx_seq_one_letter_code
_entity_poly.pdbx_strand_id
1 'polypeptide(L)'
;MESVAKSFIFDRFLSSDNSLDYYEIIYQNNSACQKTREAILKLDIEQKLSFGKIENNLIFNFLDYLLWLKYKSEQKVENYEFTFRSSVEHYYPQHPLPGHNKLESNILNSFGNLCLISHSKNSRLSNLMPEAKKQYYAENLIDSIKQYLMMKEESTWNEDTIKKHYEQMKIILLNTL
;
A
#
# COMPACT_ATOMS: atom_id res chain seq x y z
N MET A 1 6.17 18.06 7.49
CA MET A 1 5.20 16.94 7.46
C MET A 1 5.78 15.69 6.83
N GLU A 2 6.42 15.77 5.66
CA GLU A 2 7.00 14.57 5.02
C GLU A 2 8.09 13.89 5.87
N SER A 3 8.97 14.66 6.51
CA SER A 3 10.03 14.12 7.38
C SER A 3 9.46 13.32 8.57
N VAL A 4 8.37 13.82 9.18
CA VAL A 4 7.66 13.18 10.28
C VAL A 4 7.05 11.84 9.83
N ALA A 5 6.36 11.84 8.68
CA ALA A 5 5.75 10.62 8.13
C ALA A 5 6.81 9.56 7.79
N LYS A 6 7.94 9.97 7.19
CA LYS A 6 9.09 9.08 6.95
C LYS A 6 9.61 8.48 8.24
N SER A 7 9.82 9.30 9.28
CA SER A 7 10.34 8.84 10.56
C SER A 7 9.40 7.80 11.20
N PHE A 8 8.09 8.04 11.23
CA PHE A 8 7.15 7.03 11.73
C PHE A 8 7.16 5.74 10.92
N ILE A 9 7.24 5.84 9.59
CA ILE A 9 7.24 4.66 8.72
C ILE A 9 8.52 3.84 8.90
N PHE A 10 9.69 4.46 8.83
CA PHE A 10 10.96 3.73 8.79
C PHE A 10 11.56 3.46 10.17
N ASP A 11 11.48 4.42 11.09
CA ASP A 11 12.09 4.28 12.43
C ASP A 11 11.21 3.52 13.41
N ARG A 12 9.93 3.29 13.08
CA ARG A 12 8.97 2.59 13.93
C ARG A 12 8.23 1.46 13.21
N PHE A 13 7.40 1.77 12.22
CA PHE A 13 6.50 0.76 11.64
C PHE A 13 7.25 -0.32 10.85
N LEU A 14 8.28 0.06 10.10
CA LEU A 14 9.12 -0.84 9.32
C LEU A 14 10.42 -1.25 10.03
N SER A 15 10.75 -0.67 11.18
CA SER A 15 11.94 -1.05 11.95
C SER A 15 11.74 -2.38 12.68
N SER A 16 12.80 -3.19 12.81
CA SER A 16 12.84 -4.35 13.70
C SER A 16 12.95 -3.93 15.19
N ASP A 17 13.45 -4.82 16.05
CA ASP A 17 13.52 -4.75 17.53
C ASP A 17 13.97 -3.42 18.18
N ASN A 18 14.52 -2.48 17.40
CA ASN A 18 14.88 -1.14 17.83
C ASN A 18 13.89 -0.10 17.25
N SER A 19 12.59 -0.32 17.44
CA SER A 19 11.56 0.63 17.04
C SER A 19 11.55 1.83 17.98
N LEU A 20 11.68 3.03 17.42
CA LEU A 20 11.61 4.25 18.22
C LEU A 20 10.17 4.52 18.69
N ASP A 21 10.05 5.09 19.88
CA ASP A 21 8.77 5.60 20.37
C ASP A 21 8.41 6.98 19.77
N TYR A 22 7.16 7.41 19.99
CA TYR A 22 6.68 8.69 19.47
C TYR A 22 7.44 9.89 20.06
N TYR A 23 7.86 9.80 21.32
CA TYR A 23 8.56 10.89 21.99
C TYR A 23 9.98 11.05 21.42
N GLU A 24 10.69 9.94 21.23
CA GLU A 24 12.00 9.91 20.58
C GLU A 24 11.93 10.50 19.17
N ILE A 25 10.96 10.06 18.36
CA ILE A 25 10.78 10.55 16.99
C ILE A 25 10.49 12.05 16.97
N ILE A 26 9.53 12.52 17.77
CA ILE A 26 9.04 13.90 17.70
C ILE A 26 10.02 14.87 18.35
N TYR A 27 10.48 14.57 19.56
CA TYR A 27 11.19 15.53 20.42
C TYR A 27 12.70 15.33 20.45
N GLN A 28 13.19 14.08 20.41
CA GLN A 28 14.64 13.84 20.46
C GLN A 28 15.27 13.96 19.07
N ASN A 29 14.63 13.35 18.07
CA ASN A 29 15.13 13.31 16.70
C ASN A 29 14.56 14.43 15.82
N ASN A 30 13.76 15.34 16.38
CA ASN A 30 13.14 16.45 15.66
C ASN A 30 12.44 16.01 14.36
N SER A 31 11.80 14.84 14.38
CA SER A 31 11.13 14.24 13.22
C SER A 31 12.04 14.03 11.99
N ALA A 32 13.34 13.82 12.23
CA ALA A 32 14.29 13.37 11.23
C ALA A 32 14.38 11.84 11.23
N CYS A 33 14.28 11.26 10.04
CA CYS A 33 14.37 9.81 9.86
C CYS A 33 15.79 9.34 10.18
N GLN A 34 15.92 8.31 11.02
CA GLN A 34 17.21 7.79 11.47
C GLN A 34 17.67 6.56 10.68
N LYS A 35 16.74 5.78 10.12
CA LYS A 35 17.09 4.62 9.31
C LYS A 35 17.59 5.04 7.93
N THR A 36 18.61 4.33 7.45
CA THR A 36 19.06 4.41 6.05
C THR A 36 18.39 3.35 5.21
N ARG A 37 18.43 3.52 3.88
CA ARG A 37 17.96 2.52 2.92
C ARG A 37 18.62 1.15 3.14
N GLU A 38 19.93 1.12 3.36
CA GLU A 38 20.70 -0.12 3.57
C GLU A 38 20.30 -0.82 4.86
N ALA A 39 19.97 -0.05 5.91
CA ALA A 39 19.49 -0.60 7.16
C ALA A 39 18.14 -1.27 6.97
N ILE A 40 17.20 -0.64 6.24
CA ILE A 40 15.87 -1.20 5.97
C ILE A 40 15.95 -2.42 5.06
N LEU A 41 16.82 -2.42 4.04
CA LEU A 41 16.99 -3.56 3.13
C LEU A 41 17.54 -4.82 3.81
N LYS A 42 18.21 -4.67 4.97
CA LYS A 42 18.65 -5.81 5.79
C LYS A 42 17.54 -6.40 6.66
N LEU A 43 16.39 -5.73 6.75
CA LEU A 43 15.23 -6.20 7.50
C LEU A 43 14.29 -7.00 6.60
N ASP A 44 13.57 -7.93 7.21
CA ASP A 44 12.41 -8.58 6.57
C ASP A 44 11.19 -7.65 6.63
N ILE A 45 11.22 -6.59 5.81
CA ILE A 45 10.09 -5.65 5.72
C ILE A 45 8.88 -6.26 5.02
N GLU A 46 9.04 -7.37 4.29
CA GLU A 46 7.94 -8.04 3.60
C GLU A 46 6.92 -8.58 4.59
N GLN A 47 7.40 -9.17 5.70
CA GLN A 47 6.52 -9.57 6.80
C GLN A 47 5.74 -8.41 7.38
N LYS A 48 6.38 -7.24 7.60
CA LYS A 48 5.73 -6.04 8.14
C LYS A 48 4.77 -5.38 7.14
N LEU A 49 4.97 -5.63 5.85
CA LEU A 49 4.11 -5.18 4.77
C LEU A 49 3.03 -6.21 4.40
N SER A 50 2.84 -7.26 5.20
CA SER A 50 1.79 -8.25 4.99
C SER A 50 0.47 -7.89 5.68
N PHE A 51 -0.66 -8.27 5.09
CA PHE A 51 -1.97 -8.09 5.70
C PHE A 51 -2.03 -8.71 7.10
N GLY A 52 -2.60 -7.97 8.06
CA GLY A 52 -2.64 -8.38 9.48
C GLY A 52 -1.33 -8.19 10.25
N LYS A 53 -0.23 -7.80 9.57
CA LYS A 53 1.06 -7.46 10.17
C LYS A 53 1.46 -5.99 10.01
N ILE A 54 0.84 -5.29 9.06
CA ILE A 54 0.98 -3.83 8.91
C ILE A 54 0.49 -3.14 10.18
N GLU A 55 1.40 -2.50 10.90
CA GLU A 55 1.12 -1.85 12.19
C GLU A 55 0.19 -0.64 12.04
N ASN A 56 0.33 0.13 10.95
CA ASN A 56 -0.42 1.36 10.78
C ASN A 56 -0.72 1.68 9.30
N ASN A 57 -1.96 2.12 9.05
CA ASN A 57 -2.45 2.54 7.74
C ASN A 57 -1.74 3.79 7.17
N LEU A 58 -0.96 4.51 7.98
CA LEU A 58 -0.12 5.62 7.51
C LEU A 58 0.76 5.21 6.32
N ILE A 59 1.23 3.97 6.28
CA ILE A 59 2.09 3.49 5.19
C ILE A 59 1.42 3.54 3.82
N PHE A 60 0.12 3.22 3.75
CA PHE A 60 -0.66 3.30 2.53
C PHE A 60 -0.91 4.76 2.12
N ASN A 61 -1.31 5.61 3.08
CA ASN A 61 -1.54 7.03 2.82
C ASN A 61 -0.27 7.74 2.35
N PHE A 62 0.86 7.42 2.98
CA PHE A 62 2.16 7.95 2.57
C PHE A 62 2.57 7.44 1.19
N LEU A 63 2.37 6.15 0.91
CA LEU A 63 2.61 5.62 -0.43
C LEU A 63 1.73 6.33 -1.48
N ASP A 64 0.43 6.48 -1.23
CA ASP A 64 -0.47 7.19 -2.16
C ASP A 64 -0.05 8.67 -2.33
N TYR A 65 0.49 9.33 -1.31
CA TYR A 65 1.12 10.64 -1.44
C TYR A 65 2.33 10.63 -2.38
N LEU A 66 3.25 9.66 -2.24
CA LEU A 66 4.40 9.52 -3.14
C LEU A 66 3.96 9.21 -4.58
N LEU A 67 2.95 8.37 -4.74
CA LEU A 67 2.37 8.07 -6.05
C LEU A 67 1.69 9.30 -6.66
N TRP A 68 0.98 10.09 -5.86
CA TRP A 68 0.40 11.35 -6.31
C TRP A 68 1.46 12.30 -6.86
N LEU A 69 2.58 12.49 -6.14
CA LEU A 69 3.70 13.32 -6.62
C LEU A 69 4.20 12.88 -8.00
N LYS A 70 4.21 11.57 -8.26
CA LYS A 70 4.69 10.97 -9.50
C LYS A 70 3.66 10.99 -10.65
N TYR A 71 2.38 10.83 -10.33
CA TYR A 71 1.32 10.59 -11.32
C TYR A 71 0.24 11.68 -11.37
N LYS A 72 0.40 12.82 -10.67
CA LYS A 72 -0.57 13.93 -10.61
C LYS A 72 -1.02 14.50 -11.96
N SER A 73 -0.27 14.27 -13.04
CA SER A 73 -0.65 14.68 -14.40
C SER A 73 -1.63 13.72 -15.08
N GLU A 74 -1.87 12.53 -14.52
CA GLU A 74 -2.88 11.60 -15.04
C GLU A 74 -4.28 12.03 -14.58
N GLN A 75 -5.24 12.10 -15.51
CA GLN A 75 -6.60 12.60 -15.25
C GLN A 75 -7.33 11.91 -14.07
N LYS A 76 -7.15 10.59 -13.91
CA LYS A 76 -7.75 9.83 -12.78
C LYS A 76 -7.09 10.15 -11.44
N VAL A 77 -5.84 10.59 -11.43
CA VAL A 77 -5.08 10.98 -10.24
C VAL A 77 -5.24 12.47 -9.93
N GLU A 78 -5.43 13.31 -10.94
CA GLU A 78 -5.71 14.73 -10.76
C GLU A 78 -6.99 14.95 -9.93
N ASN A 79 -8.02 14.15 -10.16
CA ASN A 79 -9.29 14.18 -9.43
C ASN A 79 -9.27 13.36 -8.12
N TYR A 80 -8.11 12.83 -7.72
CA TYR A 80 -8.01 12.04 -6.49
C TYR A 80 -7.98 12.95 -5.26
N GLU A 81 -8.82 12.62 -4.28
CA GLU A 81 -8.85 13.31 -3.00
C GLU A 81 -8.28 12.42 -1.89
N PHE A 82 -7.44 13.02 -1.04
CA PHE A 82 -7.04 12.41 0.22
C PHE A 82 -8.18 12.54 1.21
N THR A 83 -8.84 11.42 1.50
CA THR A 83 -9.93 11.32 2.50
C THR A 83 -9.57 10.27 3.53
N PHE A 84 -10.27 10.28 4.67
CA PHE A 84 -10.06 9.27 5.69
C PHE A 84 -10.54 7.91 5.19
N ARG A 85 -9.58 7.02 4.89
CA ARG A 85 -9.81 5.64 4.45
C ARG A 85 -9.07 4.71 5.40
N SER A 86 -9.78 3.73 5.92
CA SER A 86 -9.26 2.79 6.93
C SER A 86 -9.46 1.32 6.56
N SER A 87 -10.20 1.04 5.47
CA SER A 87 -10.49 -0.31 5.04
C SER A 87 -9.41 -0.81 4.11
N VAL A 88 -8.65 -1.81 4.53
CA VAL A 88 -7.71 -2.51 3.65
C VAL A 88 -8.52 -3.44 2.74
N GLU A 89 -8.34 -3.27 1.44
CA GLU A 89 -8.92 -4.09 0.39
C GLU A 89 -7.83 -4.94 -0.28
N HIS A 90 -8.18 -6.19 -0.55
CA HIS A 90 -7.39 -7.10 -1.36
C HIS A 90 -7.84 -7.00 -2.80
N TYR A 91 -6.98 -6.59 -3.73
CA TYR A 91 -7.39 -6.45 -5.12
C TYR A 91 -7.74 -7.80 -5.75
N TYR A 92 -6.89 -8.81 -5.60
CA TYR A 92 -7.29 -10.22 -5.71
C TYR A 92 -8.02 -10.65 -4.44
N PRO A 93 -9.27 -11.13 -4.51
CA PRO A 93 -10.12 -11.36 -3.34
C PRO A 93 -9.61 -12.52 -2.47
N GLN A 94 -9.79 -12.39 -1.14
CA GLN A 94 -9.51 -13.49 -0.19
C GLN A 94 -10.51 -14.65 -0.33
N HIS A 95 -11.77 -14.30 -0.66
CA HIS A 95 -12.87 -15.23 -0.87
C HIS A 95 -13.40 -15.07 -2.29
N PRO A 96 -12.65 -15.55 -3.30
CA PRO A 96 -13.12 -15.50 -4.68
C PRO A 96 -14.43 -16.28 -4.83
N LEU A 97 -15.29 -15.82 -5.74
CA LEU A 97 -16.53 -16.52 -6.10
C LEU A 97 -16.24 -17.93 -6.67
N PRO A 98 -17.20 -18.87 -6.58
CA PRO A 98 -17.03 -20.22 -7.12
C PRO A 98 -16.55 -20.21 -8.57
N GLY A 99 -15.56 -21.05 -8.88
CA GLY A 99 -14.95 -21.16 -10.22
C GLY A 99 -13.63 -20.41 -10.39
N HIS A 100 -13.20 -19.65 -9.38
CA HIS A 100 -11.88 -18.99 -9.36
C HIS A 100 -10.93 -19.64 -8.37
N ASN A 101 -9.64 -19.66 -8.71
CA ASN A 101 -8.60 -20.21 -7.84
C ASN A 101 -8.35 -19.32 -6.62
N LYS A 102 -7.87 -19.93 -5.53
CA LYS A 102 -7.34 -19.17 -4.39
C LYS A 102 -5.84 -18.98 -4.59
N LEU A 103 -5.34 -17.82 -4.18
CA LEU A 103 -3.91 -17.58 -4.09
C LEU A 103 -3.36 -18.08 -2.74
N GLU A 104 -2.09 -18.44 -2.73
CA GLU A 104 -1.35 -18.74 -1.51
C GLU A 104 -1.33 -17.54 -0.57
N SER A 105 -1.38 -17.80 0.75
CA SER A 105 -1.58 -16.75 1.77
C SER A 105 -0.50 -15.66 1.74
N ASN A 106 0.75 -16.02 1.50
CA ASN A 106 1.87 -15.09 1.39
C ASN A 106 1.72 -14.12 0.20
N ILE A 107 1.20 -14.61 -0.92
CA ILE A 107 0.95 -13.82 -2.12
C ILE A 107 -0.30 -12.96 -1.95
N LEU A 108 -1.40 -13.59 -1.50
CA LEU A 108 -2.68 -12.94 -1.26
C LEU A 108 -2.54 -11.73 -0.31
N ASN A 109 -1.80 -11.91 0.79
CA ASN A 109 -1.60 -10.91 1.82
C ASN A 109 -0.40 -10.00 1.56
N SER A 110 0.29 -10.14 0.42
CA SER A 110 1.38 -9.24 0.05
C SER A 110 0.89 -7.82 -0.12
N PHE A 111 1.65 -6.83 0.34
CA PHE A 111 1.38 -5.42 0.09
C PHE A 111 1.14 -5.12 -1.39
N GLY A 112 1.76 -5.88 -2.31
CA GLY A 112 1.49 -5.79 -3.75
C GLY A 112 0.00 -5.87 -4.07
N ASN A 113 -0.77 -6.68 -3.35
CA ASN A 113 -2.20 -6.93 -3.53
C ASN A 113 -3.12 -6.06 -2.66
N LEU A 114 -2.59 -5.20 -1.77
CA LEU A 114 -3.39 -4.45 -0.79
C LEU A 114 -3.52 -2.96 -1.15
N CYS A 115 -4.65 -2.34 -0.83
CA CYS A 115 -4.83 -0.89 -0.92
C CYS A 115 -5.83 -0.40 0.14
N LEU A 116 -5.87 0.91 0.42
CA LEU A 116 -6.89 1.50 1.29
C LEU A 116 -8.05 2.04 0.46
N ILE A 117 -9.27 1.63 0.81
CA ILE A 117 -10.49 2.15 0.21
C ILE A 117 -11.53 2.49 1.29
N SER A 118 -12.67 3.04 0.89
CA SER A 118 -13.78 3.28 1.81
C SER A 118 -14.43 1.97 2.26
N HIS A 119 -14.95 1.93 3.50
CA HIS A 119 -15.65 0.75 4.02
C HIS A 119 -16.83 0.33 3.14
N SER A 120 -17.59 1.29 2.60
CA SER A 120 -18.73 1.01 1.72
C SER A 120 -18.31 0.32 0.42
N LYS A 121 -17.22 0.78 -0.20
CA LYS A 121 -16.69 0.14 -1.40
C LYS A 121 -16.06 -1.21 -1.09
N ASN A 122 -15.35 -1.35 0.05
CA ASN A 122 -14.79 -2.62 0.46
C ASN A 122 -15.87 -3.71 0.61
N SER A 123 -16.97 -3.38 1.29
CA SER A 123 -18.10 -4.30 1.45
C SER A 123 -18.72 -4.73 0.11
N ARG A 124 -18.63 -3.91 -0.94
CA ARG A 124 -19.18 -4.21 -2.27
C ARG A 124 -18.20 -5.00 -3.14
N LEU A 125 -16.90 -4.74 -3.00
CA LEU A 125 -15.86 -5.23 -3.91
C LEU A 125 -15.11 -6.47 -3.38
N SER A 126 -15.16 -6.77 -2.08
CA SER A 126 -14.27 -7.72 -1.41
C SER A 126 -14.12 -9.09 -2.09
N ASN A 127 -15.17 -9.62 -2.70
CA ASN A 127 -15.19 -10.96 -3.33
C ASN A 127 -15.05 -10.91 -4.86
N LEU A 128 -15.01 -9.71 -5.44
CA LEU A 128 -14.90 -9.52 -6.88
C LEU A 128 -13.47 -9.76 -7.35
N MET A 129 -13.35 -10.29 -8.56
CA MET A 129 -12.05 -10.44 -9.22
C MET A 129 -11.50 -9.08 -9.68
N PRO A 130 -10.17 -8.97 -9.87
CA PRO A 130 -9.50 -7.77 -10.37
C PRO A 130 -10.18 -7.11 -11.59
N GLU A 131 -10.60 -7.90 -12.57
CA GLU A 131 -11.27 -7.41 -13.78
C GLU A 131 -12.61 -6.73 -13.47
N ALA A 132 -13.40 -7.32 -12.58
CA ALA A 132 -14.68 -6.76 -12.14
C ALA A 132 -14.48 -5.48 -11.31
N LYS A 133 -13.44 -5.43 -10.47
CA LYS A 133 -13.06 -4.21 -9.73
C LYS A 133 -12.63 -3.09 -10.68
N LYS A 134 -11.82 -3.42 -11.70
CA LYS A 134 -11.42 -2.47 -12.75
C LYS A 134 -12.62 -1.91 -13.49
N GLN A 135 -13.60 -2.74 -13.84
CA GLN A 135 -14.85 -2.29 -14.47
C GLN A 135 -15.63 -1.33 -13.55
N TYR A 136 -15.74 -1.64 -12.26
CA TYR A 136 -16.40 -0.76 -11.29
C TYR A 136 -15.77 0.65 -11.25
N TYR A 137 -14.44 0.75 -11.24
CA TYR A 137 -13.73 2.03 -11.19
C TYR A 137 -13.58 2.74 -12.55
N ALA A 138 -14.03 2.12 -13.66
CA ALA A 138 -14.14 2.83 -14.92
C ALA A 138 -15.07 4.04 -14.77
N GLU A 139 -16.20 3.85 -14.09
CA GLU A 139 -17.26 4.84 -13.88
C GLU A 139 -17.21 5.53 -12.51
N ASN A 140 -16.33 5.09 -11.61
CA ASN A 140 -16.23 5.62 -10.24
C ASN A 140 -14.89 6.32 -9.98
N LEU A 141 -14.88 7.24 -9.02
CA LEU A 141 -13.64 7.84 -8.51
C LEU A 141 -12.82 6.80 -7.76
N ILE A 142 -11.50 6.83 -7.97
CA ILE A 142 -10.54 5.95 -7.31
C ILE A 142 -10.39 6.33 -5.83
N ASP A 143 -10.19 5.33 -4.97
CA ASP A 143 -9.93 5.55 -3.53
C ASP A 143 -8.45 5.42 -3.18
N SER A 144 -7.65 4.88 -4.09
CA SER A 144 -6.22 4.75 -3.90
C SER A 144 -5.54 4.85 -5.24
N ILE A 145 -4.47 5.62 -5.30
CA ILE A 145 -3.63 5.75 -6.50
C ILE A 145 -2.89 4.44 -6.73
N LYS A 146 -2.48 3.76 -5.65
CA LYS A 146 -1.94 2.41 -5.69
C LYS A 146 -2.91 1.44 -6.38
N GLN A 147 -4.19 1.44 -6.00
CA GLN A 147 -5.20 0.60 -6.66
C GLN A 147 -5.38 0.97 -8.13
N TYR A 148 -5.33 2.27 -8.45
CA TYR A 148 -5.33 2.73 -9.84
C TYR A 148 -4.18 2.15 -10.67
N LEU A 149 -2.97 2.07 -10.10
CA LEU A 149 -1.84 1.41 -10.77
C LEU A 149 -2.06 -0.10 -10.95
N MET A 150 -2.69 -0.79 -9.99
CA MET A 150 -3.07 -2.20 -10.17
C MET A 150 -4.05 -2.37 -11.33
N MET A 151 -5.00 -1.44 -11.49
CA MET A 151 -5.98 -1.46 -12.58
C MET A 151 -5.35 -1.14 -13.94
N LYS A 152 -4.23 -0.41 -13.99
CA LYS A 152 -3.48 -0.13 -15.22
C LYS A 152 -2.65 -1.31 -15.70
N GLU A 153 -2.39 -2.31 -14.86
CA GLU A 153 -1.69 -3.52 -15.29
C GLU A 153 -2.53 -4.23 -16.37
N GLU A 154 -1.88 -4.50 -17.51
CA GLU A 154 -2.52 -5.13 -18.68
C GLU A 154 -2.47 -6.65 -18.60
N SER A 155 -1.46 -7.17 -17.90
CA SER A 155 -1.33 -8.60 -17.63
C SER A 155 -2.34 -9.06 -16.56
N THR A 156 -2.65 -10.36 -16.58
CA THR A 156 -3.55 -10.97 -15.60
C THR A 156 -3.02 -10.78 -14.19
N TRP A 157 -3.88 -10.30 -13.28
CA TRP A 157 -3.52 -10.10 -11.89
C TRP A 157 -3.44 -11.44 -11.16
N ASN A 158 -2.22 -11.92 -10.95
CA ASN A 158 -1.81 -13.23 -10.47
C ASN A 158 -0.57 -13.10 -9.55
N GLU A 159 0.04 -14.21 -9.18
CA GLU A 159 1.19 -14.22 -8.28
C GLU A 159 2.37 -13.37 -8.78
N ASP A 160 2.76 -13.50 -10.04
CA ASP A 160 3.92 -12.79 -10.58
C ASP A 160 3.69 -11.28 -10.66
N THR A 161 2.48 -10.86 -11.06
CA THR A 161 2.12 -9.44 -11.10
C THR A 161 2.01 -8.84 -9.70
N ILE A 162 1.50 -9.59 -8.72
CA ILE A 162 1.48 -9.16 -7.31
C ILE A 162 2.90 -8.97 -6.79
N LYS A 163 3.82 -9.91 -7.03
CA LYS A 163 5.23 -9.79 -6.62
C LYS A 163 5.92 -8.60 -7.31
N LYS A 164 5.71 -8.43 -8.61
CA LYS A 164 6.22 -7.28 -9.38
C LYS A 164 5.72 -5.97 -8.79
N HIS A 165 4.42 -5.88 -8.52
CA HIS A 165 3.82 -4.67 -7.97
C HIS A 165 4.32 -4.39 -6.53
N TYR A 166 4.50 -5.43 -5.72
CA TYR A 166 5.14 -5.32 -4.40
C TYR A 166 6.51 -4.65 -4.50
N GLU A 167 7.39 -5.15 -5.36
CA GLU A 167 8.73 -4.58 -5.54
C GLU A 167 8.69 -3.13 -6.06
N GLN A 168 7.76 -2.80 -6.97
CA GLN A 168 7.57 -1.41 -7.41
C GLN A 168 7.20 -0.47 -6.25
N MET A 169 6.27 -0.88 -5.38
CA MET A 169 5.82 -0.07 -4.25
C MET A 169 6.92 0.06 -3.19
N LYS A 170 7.64 -1.03 -2.92
CA LYS A 170 8.81 -1.05 -2.04
C LYS A 170 9.90 -0.11 -2.53
N ILE A 171 10.23 -0.12 -3.83
CA ILE A 171 11.22 0.81 -4.41
C ILE A 171 10.77 2.27 -4.21
N ILE A 172 9.49 2.57 -4.43
CA ILE A 172 8.96 3.93 -4.25
C ILE A 172 9.11 4.39 -2.80
N LEU A 173 8.79 3.55 -1.82
CA LEU A 173 9.02 3.85 -0.40
C LEU A 173 10.51 4.07 -0.11
N LEU A 174 11.37 3.14 -0.52
CA LEU A 174 12.81 3.18 -0.23
C LEU A 174 13.58 4.30 -0.94
N ASN A 175 13.05 4.85 -2.04
CA ASN A 175 13.64 6.00 -2.71
C ASN A 175 13.46 7.31 -1.92
N THR A 176 12.73 7.28 -0.81
CA THR A 176 12.54 8.45 0.05
C THR A 176 13.57 8.57 1.18
N LEU A 177 14.38 7.53 1.37
CA LEU A 177 15.50 7.42 2.30
C LEU A 177 16.83 7.78 1.63
#